data_AF-A0A812MJM1-F1
#
_entry.id   AF-A0A812MJM1-F1
#
_cell.length_a   1.000
_cell.length_b   1.000
_cell.length_c   1.000
_cell.angle_alpha   90.00
_cell.angle_beta   90.00
_cell.angle_gamma   90.00
#
_symmetry.space_group_name_H-M   'P 1'
#
loop_
_entity.id
_entity.type
_entity.pdbx_description
1 polymer ?
#
loop_
_entity_poly.entity_id
_entity_poly.type
_entity_poly.pdbx_seq_one_letter_code
_entity_poly.pdbx_strand_id
1 'polypeptide(L)'
;MWHGIRAMFTRVQAGGPIAKAVGGVGITAAGFTACVTSMDVVRRHLQEARDRARVTARVVHSPFHAAEPATEIPREQVQAQISSLLDLHDRSPLLIWGNHQSGKSFALFKACKEAGFHQGVVHVKLDSDKETAGERLRQQLGAPGHVEVEEALKQAAKTLGRVPIVVLEIPRQVSEMKVLASCSGLAKTLGYDAELAKVIVLASSASMALRFDADAREVRCQIASLSEEECQQQEVQEFLKHHGGDAAVEHKADLLQLTGGNVGKLEELAKDLKIQTFEQVRQEAIGEQDGFVLYLCLCAVLVAMCQEQQILDFLGIDVQGGFGPKEVAAAKEVARRVADAPFHQCVRVKDFGGRFTSKDLAQAVKARGAHCIYVKATTKADERFCAASPSVHALLKQMTPALVTDTKPKRWGIF
;
A
#
# COMPACT_ATOMS: atom_id res chain seq x y z
N MET A 1 46.79 23.62 -20.84
CA MET A 1 46.34 22.59 -21.80
C MET A 1 44.92 22.21 -21.40
N TRP A 2 43.81 22.39 -22.11
CA TRP A 2 43.34 22.86 -23.42
C TRP A 2 42.02 23.61 -23.09
N HIS A 3 41.69 24.85 -23.50
CA HIS A 3 41.36 25.42 -24.82
C HIS A 3 40.11 24.85 -25.54
N GLY A 4 39.20 25.77 -25.88
CA GLY A 4 38.07 25.65 -26.83
C GLY A 4 36.75 25.26 -26.16
N ILE A 5 35.64 26.00 -26.25
CA ILE A 5 35.11 26.85 -27.33
C ILE A 5 34.27 27.98 -26.69
N ARG A 6 34.62 29.23 -26.98
CA ARG A 6 33.78 30.42 -26.74
C ARG A 6 34.07 31.39 -27.88
N ALA A 7 33.01 31.91 -28.51
CA ALA A 7 32.94 32.98 -29.52
C ALA A 7 32.53 32.54 -30.93
N MET A 8 31.24 32.75 -31.24
CA MET A 8 30.80 33.31 -32.51
C MET A 8 29.67 34.29 -32.21
N PHE A 9 29.98 35.57 -32.12
CA PHE A 9 29.10 36.65 -32.58
C PHE A 9 29.99 37.83 -32.93
N THR A 10 30.15 38.03 -34.23
CA THR A 10 30.93 39.08 -34.89
C THR A 10 30.29 40.45 -34.67
N ARG A 11 31.15 41.42 -34.36
CA ARG A 11 30.89 42.86 -34.50
C ARG A 11 30.64 43.21 -35.96
N VAL A 12 29.63 44.04 -36.23
CA VAL A 12 29.61 44.93 -37.39
C VAL A 12 29.58 46.37 -36.87
N GLN A 13 30.54 47.16 -37.35
CA GLN A 13 30.77 48.57 -37.01
C GLN A 13 29.79 49.51 -37.70
N ALA A 14 29.63 50.69 -37.09
CA ALA A 14 28.87 51.84 -37.59
C ALA A 14 29.60 52.63 -38.69
N GLY A 15 28.82 53.30 -39.56
CA GLY A 15 29.17 54.59 -40.16
C GLY A 15 29.03 54.74 -41.69
N GLY A 16 28.04 55.52 -42.15
CA GLY A 16 28.03 56.14 -43.50
C GLY A 16 26.63 56.56 -44.00
N PRO A 17 26.43 57.74 -44.65
CA PRO A 17 25.17 58.50 -44.55
C PRO A 17 24.34 58.69 -45.85
N ILE A 18 23.11 59.20 -45.67
CA ILE A 18 22.18 59.81 -46.66
C ILE A 18 21.44 58.86 -47.63
N ALA A 19 20.13 58.67 -47.41
CA ALA A 19 19.07 59.07 -48.36
C ALA A 19 17.67 58.81 -47.78
N LYS A 20 16.85 59.86 -47.83
CA LYS A 20 15.42 59.91 -47.49
C LYS A 20 14.61 58.94 -48.34
N ALA A 21 13.67 58.21 -47.72
CA ALA A 21 12.31 58.04 -48.26
C ALA A 21 11.40 57.32 -47.23
N VAL A 22 10.43 58.09 -46.71
CA VAL A 22 9.02 57.73 -46.54
C VAL A 22 8.69 56.36 -45.94
N GLY A 23 8.16 56.38 -44.72
CA GLY A 23 7.38 55.26 -44.20
C GLY A 23 7.37 55.21 -42.68
N GLY A 24 6.57 56.07 -42.05
CA GLY A 24 6.24 55.92 -40.64
C GLY A 24 5.59 54.56 -40.41
N VAL A 25 6.34 53.62 -39.82
CA VAL A 25 5.77 52.54 -39.04
C VAL A 25 6.14 52.88 -37.62
N GLY A 26 5.20 53.49 -36.90
CA GLY A 26 5.28 53.58 -35.46
C GLY A 26 5.56 52.17 -34.94
N ILE A 27 6.68 52.00 -34.24
CA ILE A 27 6.81 50.90 -33.29
C ILE A 27 5.79 51.23 -32.22
N THR A 28 4.55 50.85 -32.47
CA THR A 28 3.46 50.90 -31.50
C THR A 28 3.96 50.14 -30.28
N ALA A 29 3.63 50.64 -29.08
CA ALA A 29 3.95 49.98 -27.82
C ALA A 29 3.58 48.47 -27.83
N ALA A 30 2.62 48.06 -28.68
CA ALA A 30 2.23 46.70 -28.99
C ALA A 30 3.36 45.77 -29.52
N GLY A 31 4.34 46.28 -30.28
CA GLY A 31 5.45 45.48 -30.80
C GLY A 31 6.49 45.12 -29.73
N PHE A 32 6.67 45.99 -28.73
CA PHE A 32 7.52 45.71 -27.57
C PHE A 32 6.81 44.78 -26.58
N THR A 33 5.50 44.93 -26.36
CA THR A 33 4.71 43.97 -25.56
C THR A 33 4.65 42.59 -26.21
N ALA A 34 4.54 42.48 -27.54
CA ALA A 34 4.53 41.18 -28.24
C ALA A 34 5.88 40.44 -28.15
N CYS A 35 7.01 41.16 -28.09
CA CYS A 35 8.33 40.57 -27.90
C CYS A 35 8.59 40.18 -26.44
N VAL A 36 8.06 40.95 -25.48
CA VAL A 36 8.15 40.62 -24.04
C VAL A 36 7.24 39.43 -23.70
N THR A 37 6.02 39.34 -24.24
CA THR A 37 5.15 38.18 -24.04
C THR A 37 5.69 36.92 -24.69
N SER A 38 6.37 37.00 -25.83
CA SER A 38 7.04 35.84 -26.44
C SER A 38 8.25 35.38 -25.61
N MET A 39 9.01 36.32 -25.01
CA MET A 39 10.09 35.98 -24.08
C MET A 39 9.58 35.34 -22.78
N ASP A 40 8.45 35.79 -22.24
CA ASP A 40 7.85 35.18 -21.05
C ASP A 40 7.33 33.77 -21.32
N VAL A 41 6.73 33.52 -22.48
CA VAL A 41 6.29 32.18 -22.90
C VAL A 41 7.51 31.26 -23.09
N VAL A 42 8.56 31.72 -23.76
CA VAL A 42 9.80 30.95 -23.92
C VAL A 42 10.45 30.68 -22.56
N ARG A 43 10.47 31.66 -21.65
CA ARG A 43 11.02 31.51 -20.29
C ARG A 43 10.23 30.50 -19.47
N ARG A 44 8.89 30.51 -19.57
CA ARG A 44 8.03 29.50 -18.94
C ARG A 44 8.33 28.10 -19.48
N HIS A 45 8.38 27.92 -20.79
CA HIS A 45 8.70 26.61 -21.37
C HIS A 45 10.11 26.11 -21.02
N LEU A 46 11.11 27.00 -20.97
CA LEU A 46 12.45 26.64 -20.51
C LEU A 46 12.47 26.28 -19.03
N GLN A 47 11.70 26.98 -18.20
CA GLN A 47 11.59 26.68 -16.78
C GLN A 47 10.88 25.35 -16.56
N GLU A 48 9.76 25.09 -17.23
CA GLU A 48 9.04 23.81 -17.22
C GLU A 48 9.95 22.66 -17.67
N ALA A 49 10.72 22.85 -18.74
CA ALA A 49 11.68 21.83 -19.22
C ALA A 49 12.78 21.56 -18.19
N ARG A 50 13.31 22.59 -17.53
CA ARG A 50 14.29 22.44 -16.44
C ARG A 50 13.70 21.74 -15.23
N ASP A 51 12.49 22.10 -14.84
CA ASP A 51 11.79 21.47 -13.72
C ASP A 51 11.51 19.99 -14.01
N ARG A 52 11.05 19.64 -15.22
CA ARG A 52 10.90 18.24 -15.65
C ARG A 52 12.22 17.48 -15.60
N ALA A 53 13.30 18.04 -16.18
CA ALA A 53 14.61 17.40 -16.15
C ALA A 53 15.12 17.18 -14.71
N ARG A 54 14.88 18.13 -13.80
CA ARG A 54 15.21 18.00 -12.38
C ARG A 54 14.43 16.87 -11.72
N VAL A 55 13.12 16.80 -11.93
CA VAL A 55 12.27 15.74 -11.35
C VAL A 55 12.67 14.37 -11.91
N THR A 56 12.89 14.25 -13.23
CA THR A 56 13.40 13.02 -13.86
C THR A 56 14.75 12.60 -13.27
N ALA A 57 15.70 13.53 -13.12
CA ALA A 57 17.00 13.23 -12.53
C ALA A 57 16.88 12.73 -11.09
N ARG A 58 15.94 13.27 -10.30
CA ARG A 58 15.64 12.78 -8.94
C ARG A 58 15.11 11.35 -8.95
N VAL A 59 14.23 11.00 -9.90
CA VAL A 59 13.77 9.61 -10.05
C VAL A 59 14.94 8.72 -10.45
N VAL A 60 15.65 9.04 -11.53
CA VAL A 60 16.75 8.20 -12.06
C VAL A 60 17.82 7.96 -10.99
N HIS A 61 18.25 9.00 -10.30
CA HIS A 61 19.31 8.89 -9.29
C HIS A 61 18.79 8.56 -7.89
N SER A 62 17.48 8.30 -7.71
CA SER A 62 16.95 7.91 -6.41
C SER A 62 17.48 6.53 -6.00
N PRO A 63 18.20 6.43 -4.88
CA PRO A 63 18.54 5.16 -4.30
C PRO A 63 17.43 4.71 -3.34
N PHE A 64 17.27 3.40 -3.17
CA PHE A 64 16.53 2.89 -2.04
C PHE A 64 17.41 2.96 -0.80
N HIS A 65 17.02 3.77 0.18
CA HIS A 65 17.71 3.82 1.47
C HIS A 65 16.90 3.02 2.49
N ALA A 66 17.45 1.87 2.89
CA ALA A 66 17.15 1.24 4.16
C ALA A 66 18.39 1.40 5.06
N ALA A 67 18.20 1.50 6.37
CA ALA A 67 19.33 1.46 7.29
C ALA A 67 20.02 0.10 7.14
N GLU A 68 21.26 0.08 6.63
CA GLU A 68 22.11 -1.11 6.64
C GLU A 68 22.58 -1.32 8.09
N PRO A 69 22.19 -2.41 8.76
CA PRO A 69 22.62 -2.67 10.13
C PRO A 69 24.10 -3.07 10.14
N ALA A 70 24.80 -2.77 11.26
CA ALA A 70 26.21 -3.13 11.43
C ALA A 70 26.43 -4.66 11.50
N THR A 71 25.44 -5.38 12.02
CA THR A 71 25.35 -6.84 12.06
C THR A 71 23.96 -7.25 11.63
N GLU A 72 23.84 -8.35 10.89
CA GLU A 72 22.57 -8.83 10.37
C GLU A 72 22.37 -10.31 10.65
N ILE A 73 21.10 -10.71 10.70
CA ILE A 73 20.69 -12.12 10.67
C ILE A 73 20.34 -12.41 9.20
N PRO A 74 21.07 -13.27 8.49
CA PRO A 74 20.80 -13.56 7.09
C PRO A 74 19.43 -14.24 6.97
N ARG A 75 18.60 -13.73 6.05
CA ARG A 75 17.26 -14.26 5.76
C ARG A 75 17.13 -14.62 4.29
N GLU A 76 17.99 -15.53 3.84
CA GLU A 76 18.14 -15.89 2.42
C GLU A 76 16.82 -16.32 1.78
N GLN A 77 15.98 -17.06 2.51
CA GLN A 77 14.67 -17.49 2.01
C GLN A 77 13.73 -16.30 1.75
N VAL A 78 13.69 -15.34 2.67
CA VAL A 78 12.89 -14.11 2.50
C VAL A 78 13.44 -13.27 1.36
N GLN A 79 14.76 -13.16 1.24
CA GLN A 79 15.42 -12.42 0.16
C GLN A 79 15.11 -13.06 -1.19
N ALA A 80 15.28 -14.38 -1.32
CA ALA A 80 14.95 -15.13 -2.53
C ALA A 80 13.45 -15.02 -2.89
N GLN A 81 12.57 -15.06 -1.90
CA GLN A 81 11.14 -14.85 -2.09
C GLN A 81 10.87 -13.46 -2.66
N ILE A 82 11.40 -12.39 -2.06
CA ILE A 82 11.21 -11.02 -2.56
C ILE A 82 11.81 -10.89 -3.97
N SER A 83 13.03 -11.39 -4.20
CA SER A 83 13.71 -11.34 -5.49
C SER A 83 12.90 -12.03 -6.61
N SER A 84 12.26 -13.16 -6.32
CA SER A 84 11.38 -13.82 -7.31
C SER A 84 10.09 -13.06 -7.61
N LEU A 85 9.63 -12.20 -6.68
CA LEU A 85 8.46 -11.34 -6.85
C LEU A 85 8.80 -9.95 -7.44
N LEU A 86 10.09 -9.58 -7.49
CA LEU A 86 10.61 -8.36 -8.11
C LEU A 86 10.70 -8.48 -9.64
N ASP A 87 9.71 -9.09 -10.27
CA ASP A 87 9.59 -9.07 -11.72
C ASP A 87 9.15 -7.66 -12.18
N LEU A 88 10.01 -7.01 -12.96
CA LEU A 88 9.75 -5.70 -13.56
C LEU A 88 8.99 -5.80 -14.89
N HIS A 89 8.62 -6.99 -15.36
CA HIS A 89 7.65 -7.17 -16.42
C HIS A 89 6.23 -7.25 -15.86
N ASP A 90 6.08 -7.82 -14.67
CA ASP A 90 4.82 -7.80 -13.93
C ASP A 90 4.57 -6.43 -13.27
N ARG A 91 3.58 -5.72 -13.80
CA ARG A 91 3.13 -4.40 -13.36
C ARG A 91 2.26 -4.43 -12.11
N SER A 92 1.86 -5.62 -11.66
CA SER A 92 1.03 -5.78 -10.47
C SER A 92 1.74 -5.21 -9.23
N PRO A 93 1.03 -4.42 -8.40
CA PRO A 93 1.58 -3.95 -7.14
C PRO A 93 1.99 -5.12 -6.24
N LEU A 94 3.15 -5.00 -5.61
CA LEU A 94 3.65 -5.98 -4.64
C LEU A 94 3.42 -5.44 -3.22
N LEU A 95 2.52 -6.08 -2.46
CA LEU A 95 2.30 -5.78 -1.06
C LEU A 95 3.17 -6.71 -0.19
N ILE A 96 4.16 -6.13 0.48
CA ILE A 96 4.98 -6.80 1.49
C ILE A 96 4.48 -6.38 2.86
N TRP A 97 4.05 -7.32 3.69
CA TRP A 97 3.51 -7.03 5.01
C TRP A 97 4.09 -7.92 6.09
N GLY A 98 4.01 -7.44 7.33
CA GLY A 98 4.57 -8.13 8.49
C GLY A 98 4.63 -7.17 9.67
N ASN A 99 4.93 -7.72 10.85
CA ASN A 99 4.97 -6.93 12.08
C ASN A 99 5.88 -5.71 11.96
N HIS A 100 5.57 -4.64 12.70
CA HIS A 100 6.48 -3.50 12.82
C HIS A 100 7.88 -4.01 13.24
N GLN A 101 8.94 -3.42 12.69
CA GLN A 101 10.33 -3.82 12.94
C GLN A 101 10.74 -5.25 12.49
N SER A 102 9.93 -5.98 11.71
CA SER A 102 10.28 -7.33 11.23
C SER A 102 11.38 -7.40 10.14
N GLY A 103 12.03 -6.28 9.81
CA GLY A 103 13.10 -6.23 8.80
C GLY A 103 12.65 -6.09 7.34
N LYS A 104 11.38 -5.74 7.07
CA LYS A 104 10.82 -5.65 5.70
C LYS A 104 11.63 -4.74 4.76
N SER A 105 11.86 -3.49 5.18
CA SER A 105 12.56 -2.49 4.35
C SER A 105 13.99 -2.93 4.05
N PHE A 106 14.67 -3.57 5.00
CA PHE A 106 16.01 -4.09 4.80
C PHE A 106 16.05 -5.32 3.87
N ALA A 107 15.11 -6.25 4.03
CA ALA A 107 14.98 -7.41 3.13
C ALA A 107 14.72 -6.98 1.68
N LEU A 108 13.82 -6.02 1.48
CA LEU A 108 13.58 -5.42 0.16
C LEU A 108 14.83 -4.73 -0.38
N PHE A 109 15.59 -4.05 0.47
CA PHE A 109 16.81 -3.36 0.07
C PHE A 109 17.86 -4.32 -0.46
N LYS A 110 18.07 -5.44 0.22
CA LYS A 110 18.97 -6.50 -0.26
C LYS A 110 18.50 -7.09 -1.58
N ALA A 111 17.23 -7.45 -1.69
CA ALA A 111 16.68 -8.00 -2.91
C ALA A 111 16.85 -7.04 -4.11
N CYS A 112 16.60 -5.74 -3.92
CA CYS A 112 16.86 -4.73 -4.94
C CYS A 112 18.35 -4.61 -5.29
N LYS A 113 19.25 -4.66 -4.30
CA LYS A 113 20.70 -4.57 -4.50
C LYS A 113 21.23 -5.78 -5.30
N GLU A 114 20.79 -6.98 -4.95
CA GLU A 114 21.14 -8.23 -5.64
C GLU A 114 20.61 -8.29 -7.07
N ALA A 115 19.40 -7.78 -7.30
CA ALA A 115 18.84 -7.63 -8.63
C ALA A 115 19.48 -6.51 -9.48
N GLY A 116 20.47 -5.78 -8.94
CA GLY A 116 21.16 -4.69 -9.62
C GLY A 116 20.35 -3.38 -9.69
N PHE A 117 19.27 -3.26 -8.90
CA PHE A 117 18.41 -2.07 -8.83
C PHE A 117 18.97 -1.03 -7.84
N HIS A 118 20.16 -0.48 -8.14
CA HIS A 118 20.83 0.51 -7.29
C HIS A 118 20.28 1.94 -7.43
N GLN A 119 19.55 2.21 -8.50
CA GLN A 119 19.06 3.52 -8.91
C GLN A 119 17.60 3.42 -9.39
N GLY A 120 16.89 4.52 -9.53
CA GLY A 120 15.49 4.48 -9.97
C GLY A 120 14.55 3.87 -8.94
N VAL A 121 14.84 3.98 -7.64
CA VAL A 121 13.97 3.50 -6.56
C VAL A 121 13.54 4.65 -5.67
N VAL A 122 12.29 5.08 -5.81
CA VAL A 122 11.72 6.20 -5.07
C VAL A 122 11.04 5.68 -3.80
N HIS A 123 11.63 5.97 -2.64
CA HIS A 123 11.10 5.52 -1.35
C HIS A 123 10.21 6.57 -0.66
N VAL A 124 8.89 6.41 -0.77
CA VAL A 124 7.88 7.26 -0.15
C VAL A 124 7.50 6.69 1.21
N LYS A 125 8.05 7.26 2.28
CA LYS A 125 7.65 6.94 3.65
C LYS A 125 6.60 7.94 4.13
N LEU A 126 5.45 7.41 4.56
CA LEU A 126 4.43 8.21 5.23
C LEU A 126 4.84 8.46 6.69
N ASP A 127 4.61 9.67 7.19
CA ASP A 127 4.97 10.02 8.57
C ASP A 127 3.74 10.12 9.50
N SER A 128 2.56 10.37 8.94
CA SER A 128 1.33 10.52 9.73
C SER A 128 0.05 10.30 8.92
N ASP A 129 -1.07 10.22 9.63
CA ASP A 129 -2.43 10.12 9.09
C ASP A 129 -2.92 11.39 8.34
N LYS A 130 -2.10 12.45 8.26
CA LYS A 130 -2.45 13.71 7.60
C LYS A 130 -1.98 13.78 6.14
N GLU A 131 -1.09 12.89 5.73
CA GLU A 131 -0.43 12.96 4.42
C GLU A 131 -1.00 11.89 3.48
N THR A 132 -1.35 12.27 2.26
CA THR A 132 -1.67 11.30 1.23
C THR A 132 -0.40 10.81 0.53
N ALA A 133 -0.40 9.57 0.04
CA ALA A 133 0.75 9.00 -0.67
C ALA A 133 1.16 9.84 -1.89
N GLY A 134 0.17 10.39 -2.62
CA GLY A 134 0.43 11.22 -3.80
C GLY A 134 1.04 12.59 -3.46
N GLU A 135 0.67 13.20 -2.35
CA GLU A 135 1.32 14.43 -1.85
C GLU A 135 2.76 14.16 -1.44
N ARG A 136 2.99 13.08 -0.68
CA ARG A 136 4.33 12.73 -0.22
C ARG A 136 5.27 12.42 -1.37
N LEU A 137 4.81 11.67 -2.37
CA LEU A 137 5.57 11.40 -3.61
C LEU A 137 5.93 12.70 -4.35
N ARG A 138 4.98 13.63 -4.51
CA ARG A 138 5.25 14.93 -5.16
C ARG A 138 6.27 15.76 -4.39
N GLN A 139 6.15 15.84 -3.07
CA GLN A 139 7.10 16.55 -2.21
C GLN A 139 8.51 15.98 -2.35
N GLN A 140 8.65 14.65 -2.29
CA GLN A 140 9.93 13.96 -2.41
C GLN A 140 10.58 14.21 -3.77
N LEU A 141 9.79 14.17 -4.84
CA LEU A 141 10.28 14.46 -6.18
C LEU A 141 10.45 15.97 -6.46
N GLY A 142 9.89 16.85 -5.63
CA GLY A 142 9.83 18.29 -5.87
C GLY A 142 9.05 18.64 -7.13
N ALA A 143 7.98 17.89 -7.37
CA ALA A 143 7.06 18.06 -8.48
C ALA A 143 5.87 18.94 -8.04
N PRO A 144 5.50 19.99 -8.80
CA PRO A 144 4.40 20.89 -8.44
C PRO A 144 3.03 20.20 -8.60
N GLY A 145 2.89 19.27 -9.53
CA GLY A 145 1.65 18.57 -9.84
C GLY A 145 1.85 17.09 -10.16
N HIS A 146 0.73 16.43 -10.46
CA HIS A 146 0.70 15.00 -10.80
C HIS A 146 1.25 14.72 -12.21
N VAL A 147 0.99 15.61 -13.16
CA VAL A 147 1.45 15.48 -14.55
C VAL A 147 2.99 15.42 -14.63
N GLU A 148 3.67 16.24 -13.82
CA GLU A 148 5.12 16.26 -13.77
C GLU A 148 5.70 14.97 -13.19
N VAL A 149 5.02 14.34 -12.23
CA VAL A 149 5.42 13.03 -11.70
C VAL A 149 5.32 11.97 -12.78
N GLU A 150 4.18 11.89 -13.48
CA GLU A 150 3.98 10.89 -14.53
C GLU A 150 4.98 11.03 -15.67
N GLU A 151 5.19 12.25 -16.16
CA GLU A 151 6.17 12.52 -17.21
C GLU A 151 7.60 12.20 -16.75
N ALA A 152 7.93 12.50 -15.49
CA ALA A 152 9.24 12.16 -14.94
C ALA A 152 9.45 10.65 -14.82
N LEU A 153 8.43 9.88 -14.42
CA LEU A 153 8.50 8.41 -14.36
C LEU A 153 8.68 7.83 -15.78
N LYS A 154 7.95 8.32 -16.79
CA LYS A 154 8.11 7.91 -18.19
C LYS A 154 9.51 8.20 -18.72
N GLN A 155 10.03 9.39 -18.45
CA GLN A 155 11.38 9.76 -18.89
C GLN A 155 12.46 8.97 -18.14
N ALA A 156 12.29 8.75 -16.84
CA ALA A 156 13.19 7.92 -16.06
C ALA A 156 13.23 6.49 -16.59
N ALA A 157 12.07 5.94 -17.00
CA ALA A 157 12.01 4.60 -17.56
C ALA A 157 12.84 4.46 -18.85
N LYS A 158 12.82 5.48 -19.71
CA LYS A 158 13.65 5.53 -20.94
C LYS A 158 15.14 5.58 -20.60
N THR A 159 15.52 6.37 -19.61
CA THR A 159 16.93 6.52 -19.18
C THR A 159 17.46 5.26 -18.49
N LEU A 160 16.64 4.61 -17.67
CA LEU A 160 17.00 3.41 -16.91
C LEU A 160 16.97 2.14 -17.77
N GLY A 161 16.30 2.16 -18.93
CA GLY A 161 16.03 0.96 -19.74
C GLY A 161 15.02 -0.01 -19.10
N ARG A 162 14.36 0.41 -18.02
CA ARG A 162 13.35 -0.33 -17.25
C ARG A 162 12.46 0.66 -16.50
N VAL A 163 11.29 0.23 -16.03
CA VAL A 163 10.48 1.10 -15.18
C VAL A 163 11.18 1.41 -13.84
N PRO A 164 10.97 2.61 -13.27
CA PRO A 164 11.35 2.90 -11.90
C PRO A 164 10.54 2.06 -10.90
N ILE A 165 11.09 1.90 -9.70
CA ILE A 165 10.41 1.26 -8.57
C ILE A 165 9.94 2.37 -7.63
N VAL A 166 8.69 2.30 -7.19
CA VAL A 166 8.13 3.21 -6.17
C VAL A 166 7.79 2.38 -4.95
N VAL A 167 8.48 2.64 -3.84
CA VAL A 167 8.23 1.96 -2.55
C VAL A 167 7.38 2.87 -1.69
N LEU A 168 6.18 2.43 -1.31
CA LEU A 168 5.29 3.10 -0.37
C LEU A 168 5.41 2.43 1.01
N GLU A 169 6.06 3.09 1.96
CA GLU A 169 6.20 2.57 3.33
C GLU A 169 5.12 3.18 4.24
N ILE A 170 4.26 2.29 4.76
CA ILE A 170 3.15 2.63 5.67
C ILE A 170 3.58 2.21 7.08
N PRO A 171 3.96 3.16 7.95
CA PRO A 171 4.44 2.85 9.28
C PRO A 171 3.26 2.46 10.20
N ARG A 172 3.57 1.89 11.37
CA ARG A 172 2.56 1.40 12.32
C ARG A 172 1.57 2.48 12.78
N GLN A 173 2.02 3.73 12.82
CA GLN A 173 1.27 4.89 13.33
C GLN A 173 0.16 5.34 12.37
N VAL A 174 0.20 4.94 11.10
CA VAL A 174 -0.81 5.31 10.11
C VAL A 174 -2.00 4.37 10.21
N SER A 175 -3.14 4.86 10.67
CA SER A 175 -4.33 4.04 10.91
C SER A 175 -5.55 4.50 10.12
N GLU A 176 -5.52 5.73 9.59
CA GLU A 176 -6.64 6.34 8.88
C GLU A 176 -6.91 5.65 7.55
N MET A 177 -8.17 5.26 7.34
CA MET A 177 -8.61 4.55 6.14
C MET A 177 -8.38 5.38 4.87
N LYS A 178 -8.51 6.71 4.96
CA LYS A 178 -8.29 7.61 3.82
C LYS A 178 -6.84 7.56 3.33
N VAL A 179 -5.87 7.44 4.24
CA VAL A 179 -4.46 7.36 3.88
C VAL A 179 -4.12 6.02 3.24
N LEU A 180 -4.64 4.91 3.79
CA LEU A 180 -4.50 3.58 3.21
C LEU A 180 -5.16 3.48 1.82
N ALA A 181 -6.35 4.07 1.65
CA ALA A 181 -7.02 4.17 0.36
C ALA A 181 -6.21 5.01 -0.63
N SER A 182 -5.55 6.08 -0.18
CA SER A 182 -4.65 6.88 -1.03
C SER A 182 -3.44 6.07 -1.51
N CYS A 183 -2.87 5.21 -0.66
CA CYS A 183 -1.78 4.30 -1.04
C CYS A 183 -2.25 3.29 -2.08
N SER A 184 -3.41 2.67 -1.86
CA SER A 184 -4.01 1.68 -2.74
C SER A 184 -4.33 2.27 -4.12
N GLY A 185 -4.98 3.44 -4.13
CA GLY A 185 -5.29 4.18 -5.35
C GLY A 185 -4.04 4.58 -6.12
N LEU A 186 -3.02 5.12 -5.43
CA LEU A 186 -1.76 5.49 -6.08
C LEU A 186 -1.02 4.26 -6.64
N ALA A 187 -1.00 3.16 -5.90
CA ALA A 187 -0.36 1.92 -6.34
C ALA A 187 -1.05 1.36 -7.58
N LYS A 188 -2.38 1.38 -7.62
CA LYS A 188 -3.16 0.99 -8.79
C LYS A 188 -2.88 1.90 -9.98
N THR A 189 -2.91 3.22 -9.79
CA THR A 189 -2.68 4.18 -10.88
C THR A 189 -1.29 4.05 -11.48
N LEU A 190 -0.23 4.05 -10.65
CA LEU A 190 1.15 4.02 -11.13
C LEU A 190 1.59 2.63 -11.60
N GLY A 191 1.17 1.59 -10.88
CA GLY A 191 1.54 0.21 -11.17
C GLY A 191 0.76 -0.34 -12.33
N TYR A 192 -0.57 -0.30 -12.24
CA TYR A 192 -1.45 -1.05 -13.12
C TYR A 192 -2.10 -0.19 -14.21
N ASP A 193 -2.78 0.90 -13.88
CA ASP A 193 -3.58 1.65 -14.87
C ASP A 193 -2.68 2.37 -15.90
N ALA A 194 -1.60 3.00 -15.43
CA ALA A 194 -0.68 3.77 -16.27
C ALA A 194 0.67 3.07 -16.52
N GLU A 195 0.94 1.95 -15.83
CA GLU A 195 2.15 1.13 -15.98
C GLU A 195 3.48 1.92 -15.92
N LEU A 196 3.51 2.99 -15.11
CA LEU A 196 4.63 3.92 -15.04
C LEU A 196 5.76 3.45 -14.12
N ALA A 197 5.46 2.55 -13.17
CA ALA A 197 6.42 2.07 -12.18
C ALA A 197 6.06 0.65 -11.71
N LYS A 198 7.04 -0.06 -11.14
CA LYS A 198 6.75 -1.17 -10.23
C LYS A 198 6.45 -0.59 -8.85
N VAL A 199 5.23 -0.75 -8.36
CA VAL A 199 4.86 -0.24 -7.03
C VAL A 199 4.99 -1.36 -6.00
N ILE A 200 5.72 -1.07 -4.92
CA ILE A 200 5.91 -1.97 -3.78
C ILE A 200 5.37 -1.27 -2.55
N VAL A 201 4.52 -1.94 -1.78
CA VAL A 201 3.92 -1.39 -0.57
C VAL A 201 4.43 -2.15 0.63
N LEU A 202 5.01 -1.45 1.60
CA LEU A 202 5.46 -2.02 2.88
C LEU A 202 4.43 -1.69 3.96
N ALA A 203 3.66 -2.69 4.39
CA ALA A 203 2.66 -2.54 5.45
C ALA A 203 3.16 -3.06 6.79
N SER A 204 3.05 -2.24 7.84
CA SER A 204 3.55 -2.56 9.19
C SER A 204 2.64 -3.49 10.02
N SER A 205 1.48 -3.88 9.50
CA SER A 205 0.57 -4.81 10.16
C SER A 205 -0.26 -5.62 9.17
N ALA A 206 -0.79 -6.76 9.64
CA ALA A 206 -1.77 -7.55 8.90
C ALA A 206 -3.06 -6.76 8.64
N SER A 207 -3.52 -5.96 9.61
CA SER A 207 -4.74 -5.16 9.47
C SER A 207 -4.66 -4.13 8.35
N MET A 208 -3.48 -3.50 8.17
CA MET A 208 -3.22 -2.61 7.03
C MET A 208 -3.24 -3.40 5.71
N ALA A 209 -2.57 -4.54 5.68
CA ALA A 209 -2.49 -5.38 4.48
C ALA A 209 -3.86 -5.89 4.02
N LEU A 210 -4.76 -6.21 4.96
CA LEU A 210 -6.13 -6.62 4.65
C LEU A 210 -7.00 -5.48 4.12
N ARG A 211 -6.70 -4.23 4.51
CA ARG A 211 -7.40 -3.02 4.06
C ARG A 211 -6.86 -2.45 2.75
N PHE A 212 -5.65 -2.85 2.38
CA PHE A 212 -5.06 -2.49 1.11
C PHE A 212 -5.76 -3.27 -0.01
N ASP A 213 -6.23 -2.55 -1.02
CA ASP A 213 -6.95 -3.09 -2.18
C ASP A 213 -6.53 -2.29 -3.42
N ALA A 214 -5.41 -2.71 -4.01
CA ALA A 214 -4.94 -2.13 -5.27
C ALA A 214 -5.39 -2.94 -6.49
N ASP A 215 -6.48 -3.73 -6.37
CA ASP A 215 -7.06 -4.70 -7.33
C ASP A 215 -6.68 -6.17 -7.03
N ALA A 216 -7.47 -7.12 -7.55
CA ALA A 216 -7.39 -8.56 -7.33
C ALA A 216 -6.12 -9.25 -7.88
N ARG A 217 -5.24 -8.48 -8.54
CA ARG A 217 -4.00 -8.97 -9.15
C ARG A 217 -2.76 -8.59 -8.36
N GLU A 218 -2.92 -7.84 -7.27
CA GLU A 218 -1.80 -7.55 -6.40
C GLU A 218 -1.15 -8.85 -5.89
N VAL A 219 0.17 -8.83 -5.82
CA VAL A 219 0.94 -9.93 -5.27
C VAL A 219 1.18 -9.62 -3.80
N ARG A 220 0.90 -10.59 -2.93
CA ARG A 220 1.06 -10.42 -1.47
C ARG A 220 2.19 -11.31 -0.96
N CYS A 221 3.11 -10.72 -0.22
CA CYS A 221 4.22 -11.40 0.44
C CYS A 221 4.19 -11.07 1.94
N GLN A 222 4.15 -12.10 2.78
CA GLN A 222 4.27 -11.92 4.22
C GLN A 222 5.71 -12.15 4.65
N ILE A 223 6.28 -11.20 5.41
CA ILE A 223 7.55 -11.36 6.10
C ILE A 223 7.24 -11.60 7.58
N ALA A 224 7.36 -12.86 7.97
CA ALA A 224 7.21 -13.29 9.36
C ALA A 224 8.41 -12.87 10.22
N SER A 225 8.25 -13.00 11.53
CA SER A 225 9.37 -13.07 12.48
C SER A 225 10.33 -14.22 12.13
N LEU A 226 11.46 -14.32 12.84
CA LEU A 226 12.37 -15.46 12.70
C LEU A 226 11.64 -16.78 13.02
N SER A 227 11.84 -17.80 12.19
CA SER A 227 11.40 -19.16 12.48
C SER A 227 12.18 -19.77 13.65
N GLU A 228 11.73 -20.90 14.19
CA GLU A 228 12.47 -21.61 15.24
C GLU A 228 13.87 -22.03 14.76
N GLU A 229 13.99 -22.46 13.51
CA GLU A 229 15.28 -22.80 12.89
C GLU A 229 16.17 -21.56 12.72
N GLU A 230 15.61 -20.44 12.22
CA GLU A 230 16.35 -19.18 12.12
C GLU A 230 16.82 -18.69 13.50
N CYS A 231 16.03 -18.89 14.55
CA CYS A 231 16.39 -18.52 15.93
C CYS A 231 17.58 -19.33 16.49
N GLN A 232 17.80 -20.55 16.02
CA GLN A 232 18.87 -21.43 16.49
C GLN A 232 20.23 -21.14 15.85
N GLN A 233 20.25 -20.35 14.76
CA GLN A 233 21.47 -19.99 14.04
C GLN A 233 22.51 -19.28 14.91
N GLN A 234 23.79 -19.47 14.58
CA GLN A 234 24.92 -18.85 15.27
C GLN A 234 24.91 -17.32 15.05
N GLU A 235 24.43 -16.89 13.89
CA GLU A 235 24.29 -15.51 13.47
C GLU A 235 23.37 -14.72 14.41
N VAL A 236 22.35 -15.36 15.00
CA VAL A 236 21.51 -14.74 16.03
C VAL A 236 22.31 -14.48 17.31
N GLN A 237 23.20 -15.38 17.68
CA GLN A 237 24.07 -15.21 18.84
C GLN A 237 25.10 -14.09 18.59
N GLU A 238 25.68 -14.04 17.40
CA GLU A 238 26.61 -12.97 17.00
C GLU A 238 25.92 -11.60 16.97
N PHE A 239 24.69 -11.56 16.44
CA PHE A 239 23.83 -10.38 16.44
C PHE A 239 23.54 -9.89 17.87
N LEU A 240 23.11 -10.78 18.77
CA LEU A 240 22.87 -10.45 20.17
C LEU A 240 24.14 -9.99 20.88
N LYS A 241 25.26 -10.66 20.64
CA LYS A 241 26.56 -10.29 21.22
C LYS A 241 27.00 -8.90 20.78
N HIS A 242 26.78 -8.54 19.52
CA HIS A 242 27.10 -7.21 19.01
C HIS A 242 26.23 -6.12 19.69
N HIS A 243 24.93 -6.36 19.79
CA HIS A 243 23.99 -5.35 20.29
C HIS A 243 23.92 -5.26 21.80
N GLY A 244 24.10 -6.36 22.55
CA GLY A 244 23.94 -6.43 24.00
C GLY A 244 25.05 -7.13 24.78
N GLY A 245 26.14 -7.54 24.12
CA GLY A 245 27.26 -8.23 24.77
C GLY A 245 26.92 -9.64 25.24
N ASP A 246 27.71 -10.17 26.17
CA ASP A 246 27.56 -11.54 26.68
C ASP A 246 26.23 -11.72 27.46
N ALA A 247 25.73 -10.66 28.10
CA ALA A 247 24.44 -10.68 28.81
C ALA A 247 23.25 -10.97 27.87
N ALA A 248 23.24 -10.38 26.67
CA ALA A 248 22.19 -10.67 25.69
C ALA A 248 22.29 -12.10 25.13
N VAL A 249 23.49 -12.66 25.07
CA VAL A 249 23.70 -14.07 24.68
C VAL A 249 23.21 -15.03 25.76
N GLU A 250 23.51 -14.73 27.03
CA GLU A 250 23.05 -15.51 28.19
C GLU A 250 21.52 -15.61 28.22
N HIS A 251 20.82 -14.50 27.93
CA HIS A 251 19.36 -14.41 27.90
C HIS A 251 18.74 -14.63 26.50
N LYS A 252 19.46 -15.28 25.57
CA LYS A 252 18.99 -15.48 24.18
C LYS A 252 17.57 -16.08 24.12
N ALA A 253 17.32 -17.15 24.88
CA ALA A 253 16.03 -17.84 24.85
C ALA A 253 14.88 -16.94 25.34
N ASP A 254 15.10 -16.21 26.43
CA ASP A 254 14.09 -15.33 27.00
C ASP A 254 13.81 -14.12 26.08
N LEU A 255 14.85 -13.54 25.48
CA LEU A 255 14.70 -12.45 24.51
C LEU A 255 13.92 -12.90 23.26
N LEU A 256 14.20 -14.09 22.75
CA LEU A 256 13.45 -14.66 21.62
C LEU A 256 11.98 -14.91 21.99
N GLN A 257 11.71 -15.38 23.21
CA GLN A 257 10.36 -15.57 23.71
C GLN A 257 9.61 -14.24 23.87
N LEU A 258 10.24 -13.22 24.45
CA LEU A 258 9.64 -11.89 24.64
C LEU A 258 9.33 -11.19 23.32
N THR A 259 10.19 -11.38 22.31
CA THR A 259 10.05 -10.71 21.01
C THR A 259 9.25 -11.51 19.99
N GLY A 260 9.02 -12.80 20.23
CA GLY A 260 8.48 -13.72 19.25
C GLY A 260 9.31 -13.75 17.97
N GLY A 261 10.64 -13.64 18.09
CA GLY A 261 11.57 -13.61 16.95
C GLY A 261 11.51 -12.34 16.09
N ASN A 262 10.93 -11.23 16.58
CA ASN A 262 10.93 -9.96 15.83
C ASN A 262 12.33 -9.33 15.87
N VAL A 263 13.02 -9.31 14.72
CA VAL A 263 14.43 -8.88 14.61
C VAL A 263 14.68 -7.48 15.16
N GLY A 264 13.87 -6.47 14.80
CA GLY A 264 14.14 -5.12 15.27
C GLY A 264 13.78 -4.91 16.74
N LYS A 265 12.76 -5.60 17.28
CA LYS A 265 12.52 -5.57 18.74
C LYS A 265 13.60 -6.34 19.51
N LEU A 266 14.14 -7.40 18.92
CA LEU A 266 15.29 -8.13 19.46
C LEU A 266 16.54 -7.23 19.53
N GLU A 267 16.79 -6.44 18.48
CA GLU A 267 17.86 -5.44 18.47
C GLU A 267 17.69 -4.39 19.58
N GLU A 268 16.47 -3.89 19.76
CA GLU A 268 16.10 -2.90 20.76
C GLU A 268 16.36 -3.43 22.19
N LEU A 269 15.75 -4.56 22.55
CA LEU A 269 15.93 -5.15 23.89
C LEU A 269 17.39 -5.57 24.15
N ALA A 270 18.11 -6.04 23.13
CA ALA A 270 19.52 -6.36 23.29
C ALA A 270 20.36 -5.11 23.61
N LYS A 271 20.07 -3.96 23.00
CA LYS A 271 20.74 -2.69 23.33
C LYS A 271 20.44 -2.25 24.76
N ASP A 272 19.21 -2.45 25.23
CA ASP A 272 18.82 -2.06 26.59
C ASP A 272 19.57 -2.86 27.67
N LEU A 273 19.92 -4.11 27.39
CA LEU A 273 20.76 -4.93 28.28
C LEU A 273 22.19 -4.40 28.48
N LYS A 274 22.65 -3.43 27.68
CA LYS A 274 23.94 -2.76 27.93
C LYS A 274 23.89 -1.83 29.13
N ILE A 275 22.70 -1.36 29.49
CA ILE A 275 22.49 -0.31 30.49
C ILE A 275 21.59 -0.73 31.64
N GLN A 276 20.81 -1.81 31.46
CA GLN A 276 19.85 -2.32 32.43
C GLN A 276 20.08 -3.80 32.72
N THR A 277 19.53 -4.28 33.84
CA THR A 277 19.46 -5.72 34.11
C THR A 277 18.37 -6.38 33.27
N PHE A 278 18.50 -7.69 33.02
CA PHE A 278 17.49 -8.42 32.27
C PHE A 278 16.09 -8.32 32.87
N GLU A 279 15.97 -8.32 34.20
CA GLU A 279 14.67 -8.19 34.85
C GLU A 279 14.02 -6.82 34.63
N GLN A 280 14.81 -5.74 34.54
CA GLN A 280 14.30 -4.41 34.19
C GLN A 280 13.78 -4.39 32.75
N VAL A 281 14.58 -4.87 31.80
CA VAL A 281 14.21 -4.96 30.38
C VAL A 281 12.96 -5.83 30.19
N ARG A 282 12.86 -6.94 30.93
CA ARG A 282 11.70 -7.83 30.90
C ARG A 282 10.44 -7.14 31.42
N GLN A 283 10.51 -6.43 32.54
CA GLN A 283 9.36 -5.72 33.11
C GLN A 283 8.89 -4.58 32.19
N GLU A 284 9.82 -3.85 31.57
CA GLU A 284 9.50 -2.83 30.57
C GLU A 284 8.83 -3.43 29.33
N ALA A 285 9.38 -4.53 28.80
CA ALA A 285 8.80 -5.24 27.65
C ALA A 285 7.40 -5.80 27.95
N ILE A 286 7.19 -6.37 29.14
CA ILE A 286 5.87 -6.86 29.57
C ILE A 286 4.91 -5.69 29.78
N GLY A 287 5.35 -4.58 30.39
CA GLY A 287 4.52 -3.38 30.55
C GLY A 287 4.06 -2.78 29.22
N GLU A 288 4.93 -2.76 28.20
CA GLU A 288 4.56 -2.40 26.83
C GLU A 288 3.58 -3.40 26.20
N GLN A 289 3.78 -4.69 26.44
CA GLN A 289 2.85 -5.74 25.98
C GLN A 289 1.49 -5.63 26.66
N ASP A 290 1.41 -5.33 27.95
CA ASP A 290 0.15 -5.15 28.68
C ASP A 290 -0.62 -3.94 28.18
N GLY A 291 0.07 -2.84 27.85
CA GLY A 291 -0.54 -1.71 27.13
C GLY A 291 -1.05 -2.10 25.74
N PHE A 292 -0.35 -2.99 25.04
CA PHE A 292 -0.74 -3.49 23.73
C PHE A 292 -1.83 -4.57 23.78
N VAL A 293 -1.89 -5.39 24.82
CA VAL A 293 -2.97 -6.35 25.10
C VAL A 293 -4.22 -5.58 25.53
N LEU A 294 -4.09 -4.53 26.34
CA LEU A 294 -5.20 -3.62 26.60
C LEU A 294 -5.68 -2.96 25.31
N TYR A 295 -4.77 -2.53 24.43
CA TYR A 295 -5.10 -1.94 23.13
C TYR A 295 -5.64 -2.94 22.11
N LEU A 296 -5.18 -4.21 22.10
CA LEU A 296 -5.70 -5.29 21.26
C LEU A 296 -7.05 -5.77 21.77
N CYS A 297 -7.26 -5.82 23.08
CA CYS A 297 -8.58 -5.98 23.69
C CYS A 297 -9.45 -4.76 23.37
N LEU A 298 -8.94 -3.54 23.45
CA LEU A 298 -9.68 -2.33 23.07
C LEU A 298 -9.98 -2.29 21.57
N CYS A 299 -9.11 -2.83 20.71
CA CYS A 299 -9.29 -2.93 19.27
C CYS A 299 -10.20 -4.10 18.91
N ALA A 300 -10.17 -5.22 19.62
CA ALA A 300 -11.13 -6.31 19.46
C ALA A 300 -12.51 -5.86 19.97
N VAL A 301 -12.56 -5.11 21.06
CA VAL A 301 -13.75 -4.43 21.59
C VAL A 301 -14.19 -3.30 20.66
N LEU A 302 -13.29 -2.51 20.06
CA LEU A 302 -13.64 -1.47 19.08
C LEU A 302 -14.02 -2.07 17.73
N VAL A 303 -13.47 -3.22 17.31
CA VAL A 303 -13.91 -3.97 16.13
C VAL A 303 -15.27 -4.60 16.41
N ALA A 304 -15.50 -5.12 17.62
CA ALA A 304 -16.81 -5.61 18.06
C ALA A 304 -17.84 -4.48 18.22
N MET A 305 -17.46 -3.30 18.73
CA MET A 305 -18.31 -2.12 18.88
C MET A 305 -18.51 -1.40 17.54
N CYS A 306 -17.53 -1.43 16.64
CA CYS A 306 -17.68 -0.93 15.28
C CYS A 306 -18.56 -1.89 14.47
N GLN A 307 -18.48 -3.20 14.72
CA GLN A 307 -19.48 -4.16 14.25
C GLN A 307 -20.86 -3.89 14.87
N GLU A 308 -20.95 -3.59 16.17
CA GLU A 308 -22.22 -3.33 16.85
C GLU A 308 -22.89 -2.04 16.38
N GLN A 309 -22.14 -0.95 16.23
CA GLN A 309 -22.62 0.32 15.66
C GLN A 309 -22.93 0.16 14.16
N GLN A 310 -22.11 -0.57 13.41
CA GLN A 310 -22.42 -0.89 12.01
C GLN A 310 -23.62 -1.83 11.86
N ILE A 311 -23.96 -2.65 12.86
CA ILE A 311 -25.17 -3.47 12.95
C ILE A 311 -26.38 -2.60 13.29
N LEU A 312 -26.25 -1.63 14.21
CA LEU A 312 -27.29 -0.64 14.50
C LEU A 312 -27.59 0.22 13.27
N ASP A 313 -26.56 0.67 12.56
CA ASP A 313 -26.67 1.41 11.30
C ASP A 313 -27.11 0.50 10.12
N PHE A 314 -26.72 -0.79 10.10
CA PHE A 314 -27.16 -1.79 9.12
C PHE A 314 -28.67 -2.05 9.16
N LEU A 315 -29.21 -2.07 10.38
CA LEU A 315 -30.62 -2.36 10.65
C LEU A 315 -31.48 -1.09 10.62
N GLY A 316 -30.87 0.08 10.39
CA GLY A 316 -31.59 1.36 10.39
C GLY A 316 -32.24 1.67 11.74
N ILE A 317 -31.61 1.28 12.86
CA ILE A 317 -32.08 1.63 14.20
C ILE A 317 -31.61 3.07 14.50
N ASP A 318 -32.10 4.02 13.73
CA ASP A 318 -32.14 5.42 14.14
C ASP A 318 -33.45 5.69 14.89
N VAL A 319 -33.46 6.78 15.65
CA VAL A 319 -34.57 7.17 16.53
C VAL A 319 -35.82 7.62 15.72
N GLN A 320 -35.85 7.44 14.39
CA GLN A 320 -36.90 7.97 13.52
C GLN A 320 -37.51 6.94 12.53
N GLY A 321 -37.13 5.66 12.57
CA GLY A 321 -37.58 4.67 11.57
C GLY A 321 -38.21 3.37 12.09
N GLY A 322 -39.50 3.40 12.47
CA GLY A 322 -40.47 2.38 12.02
C GLY A 322 -40.49 0.94 12.57
N PHE A 323 -39.72 0.54 13.59
CA PHE A 323 -39.83 -0.81 14.17
C PHE A 323 -40.31 -0.82 15.62
N GLY A 324 -41.25 -1.74 15.93
CA GLY A 324 -41.72 -1.96 17.29
C GLY A 324 -40.66 -2.66 18.17
N PRO A 325 -40.83 -2.61 19.50
CA PRO A 325 -39.82 -3.13 20.45
C PRO A 325 -39.57 -4.64 20.32
N LYS A 326 -40.51 -5.40 19.75
CA LYS A 326 -40.35 -6.85 19.52
C LYS A 326 -39.49 -7.13 18.28
N GLU A 327 -39.64 -6.32 17.24
CA GLU A 327 -38.91 -6.41 15.98
C GLU A 327 -37.44 -6.04 16.19
N VAL A 328 -37.17 -5.03 17.02
CA VAL A 328 -35.82 -4.64 17.44
C VAL A 328 -35.13 -5.76 18.24
N ALA A 329 -35.84 -6.40 19.17
CA ALA A 329 -35.29 -7.52 19.94
C ALA A 329 -34.96 -8.75 19.05
N ALA A 330 -35.82 -9.04 18.08
CA ALA A 330 -35.59 -10.13 17.13
C ALA A 330 -34.41 -9.86 16.19
N ALA A 331 -34.26 -8.63 15.70
CA ALA A 331 -33.14 -8.24 14.84
C ALA A 331 -31.80 -8.29 15.59
N LYS A 332 -31.78 -7.86 16.86
CA LYS A 332 -30.60 -7.98 17.74
C LYS A 332 -30.17 -9.43 17.96
N GLU A 333 -31.11 -10.34 18.21
CA GLU A 333 -30.81 -11.76 18.40
C GLU A 333 -30.33 -12.44 17.11
N VAL A 334 -30.86 -12.03 15.95
CA VAL A 334 -30.38 -12.52 14.63
C VAL A 334 -28.96 -12.01 14.35
N ALA A 335 -28.69 -10.73 14.58
CA ALA A 335 -27.36 -10.17 14.40
C ALA A 335 -26.32 -10.83 15.31
N ARG A 336 -26.68 -11.10 16.58
CA ARG A 336 -25.84 -11.84 17.53
C ARG A 336 -25.51 -13.25 17.02
N ARG A 337 -26.50 -13.99 16.53
CA ARG A 337 -26.30 -15.34 15.97
C ARG A 337 -25.47 -15.38 14.70
N VAL A 338 -25.52 -14.31 13.90
CA VAL A 338 -24.69 -14.17 12.69
C VAL A 338 -23.24 -13.82 13.03
N ALA A 339 -23.03 -13.01 14.08
CA ALA A 339 -21.70 -12.66 14.57
C ALA A 339 -20.96 -13.83 15.24
N ASP A 340 -21.69 -14.70 15.95
CA ASP A 340 -21.12 -15.81 16.73
C ASP A 340 -20.86 -17.10 15.92
N ALA A 341 -21.14 -17.14 14.61
CA ALA A 341 -21.06 -18.37 13.81
C ALA A 341 -19.76 -18.46 12.96
N PRO A 342 -18.95 -19.54 13.09
CA PRO A 342 -17.75 -19.73 12.28
C PRO A 342 -18.15 -20.09 10.83
N PHE A 343 -17.84 -19.20 9.88
CA PHE A 343 -18.05 -19.31 8.41
C PHE A 343 -19.27 -20.15 7.94
N HIS A 344 -20.49 -19.62 8.11
CA HIS A 344 -21.77 -20.21 7.68
C HIS A 344 -22.80 -19.18 7.11
N GLN A 345 -22.44 -18.38 6.10
CA GLN A 345 -23.31 -17.30 5.55
C GLN A 345 -24.45 -17.80 4.64
N CYS A 346 -25.20 -18.82 5.04
CA CYS A 346 -26.36 -19.33 4.31
C CYS A 346 -27.61 -19.38 5.20
N VAL A 347 -28.73 -18.82 4.73
CA VAL A 347 -30.05 -18.87 5.36
C VAL A 347 -30.97 -19.81 4.59
N ARG A 348 -31.73 -20.65 5.30
CA ARG A 348 -32.70 -21.55 4.66
C ARG A 348 -33.89 -20.76 4.13
N VAL A 349 -34.36 -21.11 2.93
CA VAL A 349 -35.47 -20.44 2.26
C VAL A 349 -36.74 -20.47 3.10
N LYS A 350 -37.02 -21.58 3.79
CA LYS A 350 -38.21 -21.74 4.63
C LYS A 350 -38.24 -20.78 5.81
N ASP A 351 -37.07 -20.49 6.39
CA ASP A 351 -36.94 -19.60 7.55
C ASP A 351 -36.99 -18.13 7.13
N PHE A 352 -36.63 -17.84 5.87
CA PHE A 352 -36.57 -16.50 5.29
C PHE A 352 -37.88 -16.06 4.60
N GLY A 353 -38.52 -16.97 3.85
CA GLY A 353 -39.63 -16.67 2.95
C GLY A 353 -40.96 -16.31 3.61
N GLY A 354 -41.07 -16.41 4.94
CA GLY A 354 -42.27 -16.00 5.66
C GLY A 354 -42.40 -14.48 5.89
N ARG A 355 -41.30 -13.72 5.78
CA ARG A 355 -41.27 -12.28 6.11
C ARG A 355 -40.48 -11.41 5.12
N PHE A 356 -39.62 -12.00 4.30
CA PHE A 356 -38.76 -11.27 3.36
C PHE A 356 -38.76 -11.97 2.00
N THR A 357 -38.66 -11.19 0.92
CA THR A 357 -38.54 -11.72 -0.44
C THR A 357 -37.07 -11.93 -0.80
N SER A 358 -36.80 -12.82 -1.77
CA SER A 358 -35.44 -13.04 -2.29
C SER A 358 -34.79 -11.76 -2.83
N LYS A 359 -35.60 -10.80 -3.30
CA LYS A 359 -35.15 -9.50 -3.78
C LYS A 359 -34.60 -8.61 -2.66
N ASP A 360 -35.22 -8.67 -1.48
CA ASP A 360 -34.79 -7.89 -0.32
C ASP A 360 -33.41 -8.35 0.17
N LEU A 361 -33.20 -9.67 0.20
CA LEU A 361 -31.88 -10.24 0.50
C LEU A 361 -30.83 -9.86 -0.53
N ALA A 362 -31.16 -9.97 -1.82
CA ALA A 362 -30.24 -9.62 -2.90
C ALA A 362 -29.82 -8.14 -2.85
N GLN A 363 -30.74 -7.24 -2.53
CA GLN A 363 -30.44 -5.82 -2.35
C GLN A 363 -29.57 -5.58 -1.11
N ALA A 364 -29.88 -6.20 0.02
CA ALA A 364 -29.10 -6.07 1.25
C ALA A 364 -27.65 -6.61 1.08
N VAL A 365 -27.49 -7.74 0.41
CA VAL A 365 -26.18 -8.35 0.13
C VAL A 365 -25.38 -7.50 -0.87
N LYS A 366 -26.04 -6.95 -1.90
CA LYS A 366 -25.40 -6.08 -2.89
C LYS A 366 -24.96 -4.73 -2.31
N ALA A 367 -25.75 -4.15 -1.40
CA ALA A 367 -25.38 -2.93 -0.67
C ALA A 367 -24.13 -3.11 0.20
N ARG A 368 -23.78 -4.36 0.54
CA ARG A 368 -22.59 -4.75 1.31
C ARG A 368 -21.40 -5.15 0.44
N GLY A 369 -21.47 -4.92 -0.88
CA GLY A 369 -20.40 -5.29 -1.81
C GLY A 369 -20.22 -6.80 -1.97
N ALA A 370 -21.24 -7.60 -1.63
CA ALA A 370 -21.25 -9.05 -1.79
C ALA A 370 -22.30 -9.46 -2.83
N HIS A 371 -22.33 -10.75 -3.19
CA HIS A 371 -23.30 -11.30 -4.13
C HIS A 371 -24.17 -12.38 -3.48
N CYS A 372 -25.47 -12.29 -3.70
CA CYS A 372 -26.41 -13.31 -3.22
C CYS A 372 -26.38 -14.50 -4.18
N ILE A 373 -26.18 -15.70 -3.64
CA ILE A 373 -26.18 -16.96 -4.37
C ILE A 373 -27.31 -17.82 -3.83
N TYR A 374 -28.15 -18.33 -4.73
CA TYR A 374 -29.16 -19.30 -4.38
C TYR A 374 -28.64 -20.72 -4.57
N VAL A 375 -28.71 -21.53 -3.53
CA VAL A 375 -28.27 -22.92 -3.51
C VAL A 375 -29.50 -23.82 -3.44
N LYS A 376 -29.75 -24.54 -4.54
CA LYS A 376 -30.85 -25.49 -4.64
C LYS A 376 -30.41 -26.87 -4.15
N ALA A 377 -30.99 -27.34 -3.05
CA ALA A 377 -30.74 -28.67 -2.53
C ALA A 377 -31.66 -29.72 -3.20
N THR A 378 -31.34 -31.00 -3.01
CA THR A 378 -32.16 -32.14 -3.49
C THR A 378 -33.54 -32.19 -2.84
N THR A 379 -33.71 -31.58 -1.67
CA THR A 379 -35.00 -31.45 -0.98
C THR A 379 -35.35 -29.97 -0.77
N LYS A 380 -36.65 -29.65 -0.83
CA LYS A 380 -37.15 -28.27 -0.60
C LYS A 380 -36.83 -27.72 0.80
N ALA A 381 -36.64 -28.60 1.78
CA ALA A 381 -36.36 -28.22 3.16
C ALA A 381 -34.94 -27.65 3.36
N ASP A 382 -34.03 -27.94 2.42
CA ASP A 382 -32.61 -27.58 2.49
C ASP A 382 -32.20 -26.52 1.46
N GLU A 383 -33.15 -25.89 0.76
CA GLU A 383 -32.84 -24.76 -0.12
C GLU A 383 -32.30 -23.57 0.71
N ARG A 384 -31.26 -22.90 0.21
CA ARG A 384 -30.56 -21.83 0.94
C ARG A 384 -30.27 -20.61 0.06
N PHE A 385 -30.28 -19.43 0.66
CA PHE A 385 -29.65 -18.23 0.12
C PHE A 385 -28.33 -17.99 0.85
N CYS A 386 -27.27 -17.69 0.13
CA CYS A 386 -25.95 -17.47 0.68
C CYS A 386 -25.38 -16.12 0.23
N ALA A 387 -24.60 -15.47 1.08
CA ALA A 387 -23.80 -14.32 0.68
C ALA A 387 -22.38 -14.79 0.30
N ALA A 388 -21.89 -14.35 -0.86
CA ALA A 388 -20.56 -14.67 -1.34
C ALA A 388 -19.77 -13.39 -1.59
N SER A 389 -18.47 -13.42 -1.27
CA SER A 389 -17.58 -12.31 -1.60
C SER A 389 -17.46 -12.13 -3.13
N PRO A 390 -17.09 -10.93 -3.61
CA PRO A 390 -16.85 -10.68 -5.03
C PRO A 390 -15.88 -11.67 -5.67
N SER A 391 -14.81 -12.04 -4.97
CA SER A 391 -13.80 -12.98 -5.47
C SER A 391 -14.37 -14.40 -5.65
N VAL A 392 -15.23 -14.86 -4.73
CA VAL A 392 -15.90 -16.17 -4.85
C VAL A 392 -16.93 -16.16 -5.98
N HIS A 393 -17.67 -15.06 -6.15
CA HIS A 393 -18.60 -14.90 -7.26
C HIS A 393 -17.89 -14.86 -8.62
N ALA A 394 -16.74 -14.19 -8.71
CA ALA A 394 -15.92 -14.15 -9.92
C ALA A 394 -15.39 -15.54 -10.29
N LEU A 395 -14.92 -16.32 -9.31
CA LEU A 395 -14.48 -17.71 -9.47
C LEU A 395 -15.61 -18.60 -9.98
N LEU A 396 -16.81 -18.50 -9.40
CA LEU A 396 -17.97 -19.29 -9.83
C LEU A 396 -18.41 -18.95 -11.26
N LYS A 397 -18.33 -17.68 -11.68
CA LYS A 397 -18.58 -17.26 -13.07
C LYS A 397 -17.56 -17.84 -14.05
N GLN A 398 -16.29 -17.94 -13.65
CA GLN A 398 -15.22 -18.52 -14.48
C GLN A 398 -15.36 -20.05 -14.59
N MET A 399 -15.89 -20.72 -13.57
CA MET A 399 -16.14 -22.16 -13.55
C MET A 399 -17.44 -22.58 -14.27
N THR A 400 -18.33 -21.63 -14.58
CA THR A 400 -19.63 -21.92 -15.19
C THR A 400 -19.55 -22.66 -16.55
N PRO A 401 -18.54 -22.46 -17.43
CA PRO A 401 -18.40 -23.24 -18.65
C PRO A 401 -17.97 -24.70 -18.42
N ALA A 402 -17.27 -25.00 -17.32
CA ALA A 402 -16.69 -26.32 -17.04
C ALA A 402 -17.67 -27.30 -16.36
N LEU A 403 -18.81 -26.81 -15.87
CA LEU A 403 -19.85 -27.61 -15.18
C LEU A 403 -21.04 -27.99 -16.08
N VAL A 404 -20.94 -27.77 -17.40
CA VAL A 404 -22.04 -28.00 -18.37
C VAL A 404 -21.98 -29.38 -19.04
N THR A 405 -21.07 -30.27 -18.65
CA THR A 405 -20.91 -31.57 -19.31
C THR A 405 -21.51 -32.77 -18.58
N ASP A 406 -22.48 -32.60 -17.67
CA ASP A 406 -23.47 -33.66 -17.46
C ASP A 406 -24.72 -33.19 -16.71
N THR A 407 -25.87 -33.57 -17.25
CA THR A 407 -27.25 -33.26 -16.81
C THR A 407 -27.78 -31.86 -17.16
N LYS A 408 -28.88 -31.85 -17.93
CA LYS A 408 -29.62 -30.66 -18.39
C LYS A 408 -29.85 -29.65 -17.25
N PRO A 409 -29.31 -28.42 -17.34
CA PRO A 409 -29.48 -27.42 -16.29
C PRO A 409 -30.90 -26.83 -16.33
N LYS A 410 -31.73 -27.17 -15.35
CA LYS A 410 -32.89 -26.34 -14.99
C LYS A 410 -32.36 -25.06 -14.36
N ARG A 411 -32.15 -24.02 -15.19
CA ARG A 411 -31.97 -22.60 -14.88
C ARG A 411 -31.36 -22.31 -13.50
N TRP A 412 -30.04 -22.13 -13.47
CA TRP A 412 -29.40 -21.30 -12.47
C TRP A 412 -29.77 -19.85 -12.77
N GLY A 413 -30.76 -19.32 -12.07
CA GLY A 413 -31.04 -17.88 -12.10
C GLY A 413 -30.04 -17.19 -11.18
N ILE A 414 -28.97 -16.65 -11.76
CA ILE A 414 -28.12 -15.65 -11.09
C ILE A 414 -28.89 -14.33 -11.20
N PHE A 415 -29.30 -13.76 -10.07
CA PHE A 415 -29.96 -12.46 -9.98
C PHE A 415 -28.97 -11.34 -9.62
#